data_AF-A0A0D6P8B9-F1
#
_entry.id   AF-A0A0D6P8B9-F1
#
_cell.length_a   1.000
_cell.length_b   1.000
_cell.length_c   1.000
_cell.angle_alpha   90.00
_cell.angle_beta   90.00
_cell.angle_gamma   90.00
#
_symmetry.space_group_name_H-M   'P 1'
#
loop_
_entity.id
_entity.type
_entity.pdbx_description
1 polymer ?
#
loop_
_entity_poly.entity_id
_entity_poly.type
_entity_poly.pdbx_seq_one_letter_code
_entity_poly.pdbx_strand_id
1 'polypeptide(L)'
;MCSFDTTLRALNADWHVEDGLLSARIPQPRGGEVRVVVEAMPDEGWDWVVWRVGGGRLGVWHGVCALRPDAMLAAEKTARLLRLAPNAMMRDADTLAASA
;
A
#
# COMPACT_ATOMS: atom_id res chain seq x y z
N MET A 1 14.75 16.42 -9.89
CA MET A 1 13.80 16.53 -8.77
C MET A 1 12.55 15.77 -9.15
N CYS A 2 12.52 14.48 -8.81
CA CYS A 2 11.45 13.56 -9.21
C CYS A 2 10.22 13.79 -8.32
N SER A 3 9.04 13.63 -8.92
CA SER A 3 7.67 13.87 -8.44
C SER A 3 7.23 13.03 -7.23
N PHE A 4 8.10 12.87 -6.23
CA PHE A 4 7.90 12.03 -5.05
C PHE A 4 7.22 12.78 -3.90
N ASP A 5 7.29 14.11 -3.89
CA ASP A 5 6.91 14.96 -2.75
C ASP A 5 5.40 15.29 -2.72
N THR A 6 4.70 15.21 -3.85
CA THR A 6 3.33 15.76 -3.99
C THR A 6 2.22 14.76 -3.71
N THR A 7 2.45 13.48 -3.96
CA THR A 7 1.40 12.43 -3.91
C THR A 7 1.32 11.77 -2.52
N LEU A 8 2.42 11.70 -1.77
CA LEU A 8 2.48 11.06 -0.45
C LEU A 8 2.10 11.99 0.71
N ARG A 9 2.36 13.31 0.61
CA ARG A 9 1.86 14.31 1.58
C ARG A 9 0.34 14.33 1.68
N ALA A 10 -0.35 14.03 0.58
CA ALA A 10 -1.82 13.99 0.53
C ALA A 10 -2.44 12.90 1.44
N LEU A 11 -1.66 11.90 1.85
CA LEU A 11 -2.11 10.82 2.72
C LEU A 11 -1.89 11.08 4.21
N ASN A 12 -1.23 12.18 4.59
CA ASN A 12 -0.77 12.43 5.96
C ASN A 12 -0.03 11.19 6.53
N ALA A 13 0.83 10.62 5.70
CA ALA A 13 1.55 9.39 5.97
C ALA A 13 2.90 9.70 6.62
N ASP A 14 3.18 9.04 7.74
CA ASP A 14 4.50 9.08 8.36
C ASP A 14 5.37 8.00 7.71
N TRP A 15 6.27 8.41 6.80
CA TRP A 15 7.16 7.51 6.09
C TRP A 15 8.49 7.33 6.82
N HIS A 16 8.92 6.08 6.93
CA HIS A 16 10.23 5.67 7.42
C HIS A 16 10.97 4.98 6.29
N VAL A 17 12.22 5.38 6.06
CA VAL A 17 13.09 4.80 5.02
C VAL A 17 14.38 4.37 5.69
N GLU A 18 14.70 3.08 5.59
CA GLU A 18 15.88 2.45 6.20
C GLU A 18 16.36 1.35 5.25
N ASP A 19 17.63 1.38 4.82
CA ASP A 19 18.32 0.34 4.05
C ASP A 19 17.46 -0.65 3.25
N GLY A 20 16.90 -0.18 2.12
CA GLY A 20 16.10 -1.02 1.22
C GLY A 20 14.65 -1.25 1.64
N LEU A 21 14.25 -0.77 2.81
CA LEU A 21 12.90 -0.77 3.34
C LEU A 21 12.30 0.65 3.31
N LEU A 22 11.07 0.75 2.81
CA LEU A 22 10.22 1.91 2.96
C LEU A 22 8.95 1.46 3.67
N SER A 23 8.59 2.13 4.75
CA SER A 23 7.35 1.85 5.45
C SER A 23 6.57 3.12 5.74
N ALA A 24 5.26 3.02 5.81
CA ALA A 24 4.40 4.15 6.15
C ALA A 24 3.25 3.73 7.04
N ARG A 25 2.83 4.67 7.89
CA ARG A 25 1.60 4.57 8.68
C ARG A 25 0.64 5.67 8.27
N ILE A 26 -0.60 5.28 7.94
CA ILE A 26 -1.67 6.19 7.49
C ILE A 26 -2.88 6.03 8.42
N PRO A 27 -3.11 6.94 9.39
CA PRO A 27 -4.22 6.83 10.33
C PRO A 27 -5.58 6.99 9.65
N GLN A 28 -6.58 6.17 10.02
CA GLN A 28 -7.94 6.22 9.47
C GLN A 28 -8.89 7.14 10.28
N PRO A 29 -9.83 7.88 9.67
CA PRO A 29 -10.58 8.92 10.40
C PRO A 29 -11.61 8.30 11.37
N ARG A 30 -11.99 7.04 11.12
CA ARG A 30 -12.96 6.27 11.93
C ARG A 30 -12.26 5.23 12.82
N GLY A 31 -10.96 5.41 13.07
CA GLY A 31 -10.13 4.47 13.83
C GLY A 31 -9.46 3.41 12.94
N GLY A 32 -8.37 2.84 13.46
CA GLY A 32 -7.46 1.97 12.71
C GLY A 32 -6.46 2.74 11.86
N GLU A 33 -5.68 2.02 11.07
CA GLU A 33 -4.63 2.54 10.21
C GLU A 33 -4.42 1.67 8.98
N VAL A 34 -3.86 2.26 7.93
CA VAL A 34 -3.28 1.54 6.81
C VAL A 34 -1.78 1.56 6.99
N ARG A 35 -1.15 0.39 6.90
CA ARG A 35 0.30 0.26 6.88
C ARG A 35 0.75 -0.09 5.48
N VAL A 36 1.87 0.47 5.09
CA VAL A 36 2.53 0.23 3.81
C VAL A 36 3.94 -0.22 4.10
N VAL A 37 4.40 -1.24 3.39
CA VAL A 37 5.79 -1.67 3.33
C VAL A 37 6.16 -1.87 1.86
N VAL A 38 7.34 -1.41 1.48
CA VAL A 38 7.99 -1.68 0.20
C VAL A 38 9.42 -2.05 0.51
N GLU A 39 9.85 -3.24 0.15
CA GLU A 39 11.16 -3.77 0.49
C GLU A 39 11.89 -4.33 -0.73
N ALA A 40 13.21 -4.15 -0.76
CA ALA A 40 14.05 -4.79 -1.75
C ALA A 40 14.19 -6.27 -1.41
N MET A 41 13.88 -7.14 -2.36
CA MET A 41 14.14 -8.57 -2.27
C MET A 41 15.45 -8.90 -2.99
N PRO A 42 16.37 -9.63 -2.35
CA PRO A 42 17.56 -10.14 -3.01
C PRO A 42 17.16 -10.93 -4.27
N ASP A 43 17.71 -10.57 -5.43
CA ASP A 43 17.54 -11.24 -6.72
C ASP A 43 16.12 -11.28 -7.34
N GLU A 44 15.08 -10.84 -6.62
CA GLU A 44 13.68 -10.93 -7.05
C GLU A 44 13.00 -9.57 -7.32
N GLY A 45 13.69 -8.47 -7.00
CA GLY A 45 13.20 -7.12 -7.25
C GLY A 45 12.68 -6.44 -5.99
N TRP A 46 11.43 -6.00 -6.00
CA TRP A 46 10.82 -5.21 -4.93
C TRP A 46 9.44 -5.78 -4.56
N ASP A 47 9.30 -6.19 -3.30
CA ASP A 47 8.00 -6.55 -2.74
C ASP A 47 7.30 -5.31 -2.20
N TRP A 48 5.97 -5.32 -2.28
CA TRP A 48 5.15 -4.34 -1.60
C TRP A 48 3.98 -5.02 -0.91
N VAL A 49 3.65 -4.52 0.27
CA VAL A 49 2.53 -4.99 1.07
C VAL A 49 1.81 -3.78 1.66
N VAL A 50 0.49 -3.78 1.57
CA VAL A 50 -0.40 -2.83 2.22
C VAL A 50 -1.40 -3.62 3.04
N TRP A 51 -1.59 -3.23 4.30
CA TRP A 51 -2.60 -3.86 5.14
C TRP A 51 -3.38 -2.85 5.96
N ARG A 52 -4.61 -3.23 6.30
CA ARG A 52 -5.43 -2.48 7.26
C ARG A 52 -5.29 -3.09 8.65
N VAL A 53 -5.02 -2.25 9.64
CA VAL A 53 -4.98 -2.60 11.06
C VAL A 53 -6.12 -1.90 11.78
N GLY A 54 -6.91 -2.66 12.55
CA GLY A 54 -8.06 -2.13 13.31
C GLY A 54 -9.29 -1.81 12.44
N GLY A 55 -10.42 -1.51 13.09
CA GLY A 55 -11.67 -1.14 12.39
C GLY A 55 -12.53 -2.33 11.91
N GLY A 56 -12.29 -3.54 12.40
CA GLY A 56 -13.22 -4.67 12.29
C GLY A 56 -12.91 -5.72 11.21
N ARG A 57 -12.21 -5.37 10.11
CA ARG A 57 -11.73 -6.34 9.11
C ARG A 57 -10.27 -6.10 8.74
N LEU A 58 -9.47 -7.15 8.91
CA LEU A 58 -8.10 -7.22 8.41
C LEU A 58 -8.13 -7.56 6.92
N GLY A 59 -7.30 -6.87 6.14
CA GLY A 59 -7.07 -7.17 4.73
C GLY A 59 -5.62 -6.88 4.42
N VAL A 60 -5.02 -7.72 3.59
CA VAL A 60 -3.64 -7.64 3.14
C VAL A 60 -3.66 -7.66 1.61
N TRP A 61 -2.93 -6.73 1.01
CA TRP A 61 -2.75 -6.62 -0.43
C TRP A 61 -1.26 -6.54 -0.69
N HIS A 62 -0.77 -7.34 -1.62
CA HIS A 62 0.66 -7.43 -1.87
C HIS A 62 0.96 -7.73 -3.33
N GLY A 63 2.23 -7.58 -3.69
CA GLY A 63 2.73 -7.98 -5.00
C GLY A 63 4.22 -7.68 -5.15
N VAL A 64 4.81 -8.24 -6.19
CA VAL A 64 6.24 -8.06 -6.50
C VAL A 64 6.37 -7.29 -7.81
N CYS A 65 7.35 -6.40 -7.89
CA CYS A 65 7.71 -5.68 -9.10
C CYS A 65 9.21 -5.74 -9.33
N ALA A 66 9.63 -5.76 -10.60
CA ALA A 66 11.06 -5.74 -10.93
C ALA A 66 11.75 -4.43 -10.52
N LEU A 67 11.01 -3.31 -10.53
CA LEU A 67 11.55 -1.97 -10.28
C LEU A 67 10.92 -1.34 -9.04
N ARG A 68 11.75 -0.65 -8.25
CA ARG A 68 11.34 0.11 -7.06
C ARG A 68 10.16 1.07 -7.34
N PRO A 69 10.18 1.89 -8.41
CA PRO A 69 9.10 2.86 -8.63
C PRO A 69 7.74 2.20 -8.87
N ASP A 70 7.72 1.00 -9.46
CA ASP A 70 6.48 0.28 -9.74
C ASP A 70 5.87 -0.30 -8.46
N ALA A 71 6.70 -0.91 -7.60
CA ALA A 71 6.27 -1.38 -6.28
C ALA A 71 5.73 -0.22 -5.43
N MET A 72 6.42 0.92 -5.44
CA MET A 72 5.98 2.12 -4.75
C MET A 72 4.65 2.66 -5.28
N LEU A 73 4.47 2.71 -6.61
CA LEU A 73 3.24 3.17 -7.23
C LEU A 73 2.06 2.24 -6.90
N ALA A 74 2.29 0.92 -6.91
CA ALA A 74 1.28 -0.08 -6.55
C ALA A 74 0.87 0.04 -5.08
N ALA A 75 1.85 0.16 -4.18
CA ALA A 75 1.62 0.38 -2.76
C ALA A 75 0.83 1.67 -2.49
N GLU A 76 1.21 2.78 -3.14
CA GLU A 76 0.53 4.06 -2.98
C GLU A 76 -0.93 4.00 -3.46
N LYS A 77 -1.17 3.47 -4.66
CA LYS A 77 -2.53 3.33 -5.21
C LYS A 77 -3.41 2.50 -4.30
N THR A 78 -2.89 1.39 -3.80
CA THR A 78 -3.60 0.51 -2.87
C THR A 78 -3.91 1.23 -1.56
N ALA A 79 -2.92 1.90 -0.96
CA ALA A 79 -3.10 2.65 0.28
C ALA A 79 -4.15 3.79 0.12
N ARG A 80 -4.14 4.49 -1.02
CA ARG A 80 -5.14 5.51 -1.37
C ARG A 80 -6.55 4.92 -1.44
N LEU A 81 -6.72 3.78 -2.10
CA LEU A 81 -8.03 3.11 -2.18
C LEU A 81 -8.55 2.71 -0.80
N LEU A 82 -7.68 2.12 0.03
CA LEU A 82 -8.04 1.71 1.39
C LEU A 82 -8.35 2.89 2.32
N ARG A 83 -7.72 4.05 2.07
CA ARG A 83 -7.94 5.31 2.78
C ARG A 83 -9.26 5.99 2.38
N LEU A 84 -9.54 6.07 1.08
CA LEU A 84 -10.69 6.80 0.54
C LEU A 84 -11.99 5.99 0.59
N ALA A 85 -11.90 4.68 0.42
CA ALA A 85 -13.07 3.83 0.26
C ALA A 85 -12.95 2.56 1.11
N PRO A 86 -13.03 2.68 2.45
CA PRO A 86 -12.69 1.58 3.32
C PRO A 86 -13.54 0.32 3.14
N ASN A 87 -14.72 0.45 2.52
CA ASN A 87 -15.65 -0.65 2.26
C ASN A 87 -15.79 -1.03 0.77
N ALA A 88 -15.13 -0.32 -0.16
CA ALA A 88 -15.38 -0.52 -1.60
C ALA A 88 -14.65 -1.72 -2.21
N MET A 89 -13.52 -2.13 -1.64
CA MET A 89 -12.72 -3.26 -2.17
C MET A 89 -13.40 -4.64 -2.04
N MET A 90 -14.60 -4.70 -1.48
CA MET A 90 -15.39 -5.92 -1.31
C MET A 90 -16.03 -6.43 -2.61
N ARG A 91 -16.01 -5.66 -3.72
CA ARG A 91 -16.63 -6.08 -4.99
C ARG A 91 -15.69 -6.68 -6.02
N ASP A 92 -14.40 -6.33 -5.99
CA ASP A 92 -13.47 -6.74 -7.06
C ASP A 92 -12.73 -8.06 -6.76
N ALA A 93 -12.61 -8.44 -5.48
CA ALA A 93 -11.98 -9.72 -5.10
C ALA A 93 -12.78 -10.93 -5.59
N ASP A 94 -14.12 -10.85 -5.60
CA ASP A 94 -14.98 -11.91 -6.17
C ASP A 94 -15.00 -11.88 -7.71
N THR A 95 -14.69 -10.73 -8.33
CA THR A 95 -14.72 -10.58 -9.79
C THR A 95 -13.44 -11.08 -10.45
N LEU A 96 -12.28 -10.96 -9.79
CA LEU A 96 -11.00 -11.46 -10.29
C LEU A 96 -10.84 -12.99 -10.19
N ALA A 97 -11.56 -13.65 -9.28
CA ALA A 97 -11.54 -15.11 -9.15
C ALA A 97 -12.37 -15.83 -10.24
N ALA A 98 -13.24 -15.12 -10.96
CA ALA A 98 -14.13 -15.70 -11.97
C ALA A 98 -13.57 -15.65 -13.42
N SER A 99 -12.33 -15.21 -13.60
CA SER A 99 -11.69 -15.06 -14.93
C SER A 99 -10.38 -15.84 -15.09
N ALA A 100 -10.13 -16.85 -14.25
CA ALA A 100 -8.98 -17.76 -14.36
C ALA A 100 -9.42 -19.13 -14.89
#